data_AF-A0A925ZQB9-F1
#
_entry.id   AF-A0A925ZQB9-F1
#
_cell.length_a   1.000
_cell.length_b   1.000
_cell.length_c   1.000
_cell.angle_alpha   90.00
_cell.angle_beta   90.00
_cell.angle_gamma   90.00
#
_symmetry.space_group_name_H-M   'P 1'
#
loop_
_entity.id
_entity.type
_entity.pdbx_description
1 polymer ?
#
loop_
_entity_poly.entity_id
_entity_poly.type
_entity_poly.pdbx_seq_one_letter_code
_entity_poly.pdbx_strand_id
1 'polypeptide(L)' 'MQERIGILELGSNTARLIVMDYTPQRAFKLVDEVSERVRLAAGVGDDGRLQAKPMR' A
#
# COMPACT_ATOMS: atom_id res chain seq x y z
N MET A 1 -8.30 -4.41 24.54
CA MET A 1 -7.30 -3.33 24.31
C MET A 1 -7.49 -2.87 22.87
N GLN A 2 -7.37 -1.58 22.58
CA GLN A 2 -7.46 -1.09 21.20
C GLN A 2 -6.07 -1.16 20.58
N GLU A 3 -5.96 -1.86 19.45
CA GLU A 3 -4.71 -2.04 18.71
C GLU A 3 -4.73 -1.21 17.43
N ARG A 4 -3.56 -0.95 16.85
CA ARG A 4 -3.43 -0.32 15.54
C ARG A 4 -2.67 -1.22 14.58
N ILE A 5 -3.21 -1.38 13.38
CA ILE A 5 -2.59 -2.12 12.28
C ILE A 5 -2.40 -1.21 11.07
N GLY A 6 -1.21 -1.25 10.48
CA GLY A 6 -0.92 -0.64 9.19
C GLY A 6 -0.97 -1.67 8.07
N ILE A 7 -1.63 -1.36 6.96
CA ILE A 7 -1.68 -2.21 5.77
C ILE A 7 -1.09 -1.39 4.61
N LEU A 8 0.03 -1.88 4.07
CA LEU A 8 0.69 -1.32 2.89
C LEU A 8 0.38 -2.18 1.68
N GLU A 9 -0.18 -1.57 0.64
CA GLU A 9 -0.45 -2.18 -0.66
C GLU A 9 0.45 -1.53 -1.71
N LEU A 10 1.12 -2.36 -2.51
CA LEU A 10 1.92 -1.92 -3.65
C LEU A 10 1.26 -2.43 -4.93
N GLY A 11 0.62 -1.53 -5.67
CA GLY A 11 0.08 -1.79 -7.00
C GLY A 11 1.00 -1.31 -8.11
N SER A 12 0.71 -1.75 -9.33
CA SER A 12 1.44 -1.35 -10.55
C SER A 12 1.47 0.17 -10.78
N ASN A 13 0.46 0.88 -10.29
CA ASN A 13 0.32 2.33 -10.48
C ASN A 13 0.39 3.13 -9.17
N THR A 14 -0.12 2.57 -8.07
CA THR A 14 -0.35 3.29 -6.82
C THR A 14 0.19 2.47 -5.66
N ALA A 15 0.85 3.12 -4.72
CA ALA A 15 1.13 2.58 -3.40
C ALA A 15 0.18 3.21 -2.39
N ARG A 16 -0.36 2.42 -1.48
CA ARG A 16 -1.34 2.86 -0.48
C ARG A 16 -0.96 2.34 0.89
N LEU A 17 -0.95 3.21 1.88
CA LEU A 17 -0.90 2.83 3.29
C LEU A 17 -2.22 3.24 3.93
N ILE A 18 -2.85 2.29 4.63
CA ILE A 18 -3.94 2.57 5.54
C ILE A 18 -3.55 2.21 6.96
N VAL A 19 -4.08 2.96 7.93
CA VAL A 19 -3.98 2.63 9.36
C VAL A 19 -5.39 2.37 9.88
N MET A 20 -5.55 1.27 10.60
CA MET A 20 -6.81 0.88 11.20
C MET A 20 -6.67 0.73 12.71
N ASP A 21 -7.62 1.30 13.44
CA ASP A 21 -7.90 0.89 14.81
C ASP A 21 -8.63 -0.46 14.77
N TYR A 22 -8.20 -1.39 15.63
CA TYR A 22 -8.72 -2.74 15.71
C TYR A 22 -9.05 -3.10 17.16
N THR A 23 -10.21 -3.70 17.38
CA THR A 23 -10.56 -4.40 18.62
C THR A 23 -10.88 -5.85 18.27
N PRO A 24 -10.10 -6.82 18.77
CA PRO A 24 -10.30 -8.22 18.47
C PRO A 24 -11.75 -8.68 18.63
N GLN A 25 -12.23 -9.41 17.61
CA GLN A 25 -13.59 -9.99 17.53
C GLN A 25 -14.76 -9.00 17.70
N ARG A 26 -14.50 -7.69 17.60
CA ARG A 26 -15.53 -6.68 17.87
C ARG A 26 -15.69 -5.65 16.76
N ALA A 27 -14.63 -4.91 16.45
CA ALA A 27 -14.75 -3.78 15.55
C ALA A 27 -13.41 -3.41 14.91
N PHE A 28 -13.50 -2.72 13.78
CA PHE A 28 -12.38 -2.07 13.13
C PHE A 28 -12.82 -0.69 12.62
N LYS A 29 -11.87 0.24 12.50
CA LYS A 29 -12.10 1.59 11.97
C LYS A 29 -10.87 2.06 11.20
N LEU A 30 -11.06 2.53 9.97
CA LEU A 30 -10.03 3.27 9.22
C LEU A 30 -9.79 4.61 9.91
N VAL A 31 -8.53 4.91 10.24
CA VAL A 31 -8.15 6.13 10.96
C VAL A 31 -7.22 7.03 10.16
N ASP A 32 -6.45 6.47 9.23
CA ASP A 32 -5.61 7.24 8.34
C ASP A 32 -5.41 6.51 7.01
N GLU A 33 -5.18 7.28 5.95
CA GLU A 33 -4.95 6.79 4.60
C GLU A 33 -4.03 7.76 3.84
N VAL A 34 -2.97 7.21 3.25
CA VAL A 34 -2.15 7.91 2.26
C VAL A 34 -2.02 7.06 1.01
N SER A 35 -2.08 7.71 -0.16
CA SER A 35 -2.04 7.05 -1.46
C SER A 35 -1.19 7.86 -2.42
N GLU A 36 -0.19 7.21 -3.01
CA GLU A 36 0.80 7.85 -3.88
C GLU A 36 0.87 7.16 -5.24
N ARG A 37 0.92 7.95 -6.33
CA ARG A 37 1.09 7.43 -7.69
C ARG A 37 2.56 7.18 -7.99
N VAL A 38 3.02 5.97 -7.72
CA VAL A 38 4.42 5.56 -7.90
C VAL A 38 4.73 4.97 -9.28
N ARG A 39 3.70 4.50 -10.02
CA ARG A 39 3.86 3.86 -11.35
C ARG A 39 4.93 2.77 -11.37
N LEU A 40 4.91 1.89 -10.37
CA LEU A 40 5.93 0.85 -10.17
C LEU A 40 6.15 -0.01 -11.43
N ALA A 41 5.09 -0.31 -12.18
CA ALA A 41 5.17 -1.11 -13.41
C ALA A 41 5.55 -0.30 -14.67
N ALA A 42 5.88 0.99 -14.56
CA ALA A 42 6.26 1.78 -15.72
C ALA A 42 7.57 1.24 -16.33
N GLY A 43 7.49 0.89 -17.62
CA GLY A 43 8.61 0.34 -18.37
C GLY A 43 8.88 -1.14 -18.11
N VAL A 44 7.97 -1.86 -17.44
CA VAL A 44 8.00 -3.33 -17.44
C VAL A 44 7.70 -3.82 -18.86
N GLY A 45 8.64 -4.56 -19.44
CA GLY A 45 8.49 -5.22 -20.74
C GLY A 45 8.17 -6.70 -20.59
N ASP A 46 8.35 -7.45 -21.68
CA ASP A 46 8.03 -8.88 -21.74
C ASP A 46 8.87 -9.75 -20.79
N ASP A 47 9.99 -9.22 -20.29
CA ASP A 47 10.84 -9.89 -19.28
C ASP A 47 10.30 -9.78 -17.84
N GLY A 48 9.21 -9.02 -17.64
CA GLY A 48 8.55 -8.84 -16.35
C GLY A 48 9.37 -8.06 -15.33
N ARG A 49 10.46 -7.38 -15.73
CA ARG A 49 11.37 -6.71 -14.78
C ARG A 49 10.92 -5.28 -14.47
N LEU A 50 10.82 -4.97 -13.18
CA LEU A 50 10.66 -3.60 -12.68
C LEU A 50 11.87 -2.75 -13.08
N GLN A 51 11.62 -1.49 -13.41
CA GLN A 51 12.66 -0.55 -13.81
C GLN A 51 13.19 0.23 -12.61
N ALA A 52 14.47 0.62 -12.66
CA ALA A 52 15.09 1.36 -11.56
C ALA A 52 14.44 2.73 -11.33
N LYS A 53 13.91 3.37 -12.38
CA LYS A 53 13.35 4.73 -12.30
C LYS A 53 12.12 4.81 -11.37
N PRO A 54 11.10 3.92 -11.45
CA PRO A 54 10.00 3.90 -10.49
C PRO A 54 10.34 3.44 -9.06
N MET A 55 11.52 2.83 -8.85
CA MET A 55 11.94 2.30 -7.54
C MET A 55 12.83 3.28 -6.75
N ARG A 56 13.10 4.48 -7.27
CA ARG A 56 13.95 5.51 -6.65
C ARG A 56 13.13 6.60 -5.98
#